data_AF-Q17PX8-F1
#
_entry.id   AF-Q17PX8-F1
#
_cell.length_a   1.000
_cell.length_b   1.000
_cell.length_c   1.000
_cell.angle_alpha   90.00
_cell.angle_beta   90.00
_cell.angle_gamma   90.00
#
_symmetry.space_group_name_H-M   'P 1'
#
loop_
_entity.id
_entity.type
_entity.pdbx_description
1 polymer ?
#
loop_
_entity_poly.entity_id
_entity_poly.type
_entity_poly.pdbx_seq_one_letter_code
_entity_poly.pdbx_strand_id
1 'polypeptide(L)'
;MSLFLIDCVVSEWGPWSECDTTCGTGMMSRTRIIEQKPQNGGKHCPSLVQKRGCQGLKCHNHHDRKVLRETALLLPADLSKSRHENDTSDIRRNLRLRYKNAFKHNRGNEYCIEFEVIKATKACHRDKTYSALAEGDRVVVRCELEALHEDKTMVDTVAEISNNSIQDDEADERQQQQERKPKFRCRGEGLTGRSTRFSSLALPSCRGKWMRVTTKQLKKCSTIEAQFIFV
;
A
#
# COMPACT_ATOMS: atom_id res chain seq x y z
N MET A 1 9.56 44.77 22.07
CA MET A 1 8.70 43.60 22.35
C MET A 1 9.44 42.36 21.88
N SER A 2 9.89 41.48 22.79
CA SER A 2 10.44 40.18 22.41
C SER A 2 9.29 39.22 22.15
N LEU A 3 9.18 38.73 20.92
CA LEU A 3 8.30 37.61 20.57
C LEU A 3 9.04 36.32 20.88
N PHE A 4 8.66 35.66 21.97
CA PHE A 4 9.21 34.34 22.30
C PHE A 4 8.58 33.27 21.39
N LEU A 5 9.41 32.39 20.84
CA LEU A 5 8.98 31.22 20.10
C LEU A 5 8.33 30.24 21.07
N ILE A 6 7.08 29.87 20.81
CA ILE A 6 6.36 28.89 21.61
C ILE A 6 6.15 27.66 20.75
N ASP A 7 6.83 26.56 21.10
CA ASP A 7 6.67 25.26 20.44
C ASP A 7 5.31 24.63 20.79
N CYS A 8 4.82 23.74 19.94
CA CYS A 8 3.62 22.97 20.25
C CYS A 8 3.87 21.96 21.37
N VAL A 9 2.97 21.93 22.36
CA VAL A 9 2.92 20.91 23.41
C VAL A 9 1.64 20.10 23.24
N VAL A 10 1.77 18.77 23.33
CA VAL A 10 0.67 17.81 23.18
C VAL A 10 0.58 16.94 24.41
N SER A 11 -0.64 16.51 24.73
CA SER A 11 -0.90 15.64 25.88
C SER A 11 -0.22 14.27 25.73
N GLU A 12 -0.22 13.51 26.81
CA GLU A 12 -0.02 12.07 26.72
C GLU A 12 -1.10 11.42 25.84
N TRP A 13 -0.77 10.24 25.34
CA TRP A 13 -1.70 9.47 24.51
C TRP A 13 -2.84 8.90 25.35
N GLY A 14 -4.06 8.99 24.83
CA GLY A 14 -5.21 8.28 25.36
C GLY A 14 -5.07 6.75 25.24
N PRO A 15 -6.03 5.99 25.80
CA PRO A 15 -6.06 4.55 25.65
C PRO A 15 -6.23 4.14 24.19
N TRP A 16 -5.77 2.93 23.86
CA TRP A 16 -6.02 2.34 22.56
C TRP A 16 -7.50 1.95 22.43
N SER A 17 -8.07 2.19 21.25
CA SER A 17 -9.37 1.64 20.87
C SER A 17 -9.34 0.11 20.86
N GLU A 18 -10.53 -0.48 20.83
CA GLU A 18 -10.66 -1.88 20.47
C GLU A 18 -10.15 -2.15 19.05
N CYS A 19 -9.88 -3.42 18.76
CA CYS A 19 -9.49 -3.87 17.44
C CYS A 19 -10.68 -3.75 16.49
N ASP A 20 -10.50 -3.12 15.33
CA ASP A 20 -11.55 -2.97 14.31
C ASP A 20 -12.00 -4.29 13.67
N THR A 21 -11.29 -5.40 13.95
CA THR A 21 -11.65 -6.75 13.54
C THR A 21 -11.80 -7.68 14.74
N THR A 22 -12.81 -8.57 14.69
CA THR A 22 -13.05 -9.60 15.71
C THR A 22 -12.12 -10.81 15.58
N CYS A 23 -11.73 -11.16 14.35
CA CYS A 23 -10.79 -12.24 14.07
C CYS A 23 -9.69 -11.76 13.12
N GLY A 24 -8.52 -12.40 13.23
CA GLY A 24 -7.41 -12.16 12.33
C GLY A 24 -6.71 -10.85 12.63
N THR A 25 -6.43 -10.09 11.59
CA THR A 25 -5.64 -8.88 11.65
C THR A 25 -6.55 -7.66 11.62
N GLY A 26 -6.38 -6.74 12.57
CA GLY A 26 -7.07 -5.45 12.56
C GLY A 26 -6.17 -4.28 12.93
N MET A 27 -6.78 -3.12 13.12
CA MET A 27 -6.19 -1.90 13.66
C MET A 27 -6.86 -1.48 14.95
N MET A 28 -6.06 -0.85 15.79
CA MET A 28 -6.55 0.02 16.85
C MET A 28 -5.90 1.38 16.70
N SER A 29 -6.58 2.40 17.20
CA SER A 29 -6.14 3.78 17.16
C SER A 29 -6.21 4.40 18.54
N ARG A 30 -5.34 5.38 18.78
CA ARG A 30 -5.43 6.26 19.93
C ARG A 30 -5.17 7.69 19.51
N THR A 31 -5.68 8.61 20.30
CA THR A 31 -5.58 10.04 20.04
C THR A 31 -4.93 10.75 21.21
N ARG A 32 -4.37 11.92 20.94
CA ARG A 32 -3.91 12.90 21.93
C ARG A 32 -4.34 14.28 21.49
N ILE A 33 -4.33 15.24 22.41
CA ILE A 33 -4.77 16.60 22.13
C ILE A 33 -3.60 17.59 22.18
N ILE A 34 -3.79 18.75 21.55
CA ILE A 34 -2.86 19.87 21.66
C ILE A 34 -3.17 20.60 22.96
N GLU A 35 -2.21 20.64 23.88
CA GLU A 35 -2.30 21.41 25.12
C GLU A 35 -1.84 22.85 24.90
N GLN A 36 -0.81 23.03 24.05
CA GLN A 36 -0.30 24.35 23.67
C GLN A 36 -0.11 24.42 22.17
N LYS A 37 -0.82 25.35 21.51
CA LYS A 37 -0.62 25.62 20.09
C LYS A 37 0.68 26.39 19.87
N PRO A 38 1.39 26.15 18.76
CA PRO A 38 2.61 26.88 18.47
C PRO A 38 2.31 28.35 18.18
N GLN A 39 3.19 29.24 18.62
CA GLN A 39 3.10 30.69 18.37
C GLN A 39 4.44 31.28 17.94
N ASN A 40 4.38 32.42 17.27
CA ASN A 40 5.53 33.24 16.86
C ASN A 40 6.57 32.53 15.97
N GLY A 41 6.24 31.39 15.38
CA GLY A 41 7.16 30.57 14.58
C GLY A 41 7.75 29.36 15.31
N GLY A 42 7.21 28.98 16.48
CA GLY A 42 7.59 27.74 17.16
C GLY A 42 7.18 26.48 16.39
N LYS A 43 7.73 25.33 16.79
CA LYS A 43 7.58 24.05 16.09
C LYS A 43 6.13 23.59 15.99
N HIS A 44 5.76 23.07 14.81
CA HIS A 44 4.45 22.48 14.57
C HIS A 44 4.16 21.27 15.47
N CYS A 45 2.87 21.02 15.70
CA CYS A 45 2.43 19.89 16.49
C CYS A 45 2.76 18.56 15.82
N PRO A 46 3.25 17.57 16.58
CA PRO A 46 3.40 16.22 16.07
C PRO A 46 2.02 15.57 15.82
N SER A 47 1.98 14.40 15.17
CA SER A 47 0.72 13.71 14.87
C SER A 47 -0.15 13.50 16.11
N LEU A 48 -1.45 13.78 15.99
CA LEU A 48 -2.45 13.65 17.05
C LEU A 48 -3.15 12.29 17.07
N VAL A 49 -2.94 11.49 16.02
CA VAL A 49 -3.51 10.15 15.89
C VAL A 49 -2.38 9.16 15.73
N GLN A 50 -2.42 8.08 16.49
CA GLN A 50 -1.53 6.96 16.32
C GLN A 50 -2.35 5.72 16.01
N LYS A 51 -1.93 4.96 15.01
CA LYS A 51 -2.49 3.66 14.68
C LYS A 51 -1.47 2.57 14.97
N ARG A 52 -1.94 1.39 15.34
CA ARG A 52 -1.12 0.18 15.39
C ARG A 52 -1.95 -1.03 15.00
N GLY A 53 -1.26 -2.08 14.55
CA GLY A 53 -1.88 -3.37 14.31
C GLY A 53 -2.32 -4.05 15.61
N CYS A 54 -3.42 -4.79 15.53
CA CYS A 54 -3.93 -5.66 16.57
C CYS A 54 -4.21 -7.06 16.01
N GLN A 55 -4.32 -8.03 16.92
CA GLN A 55 -4.59 -9.42 16.60
C GLN A 55 -5.91 -9.81 17.26
N GLY A 56 -6.95 -10.02 16.44
CA GLY A 56 -8.18 -10.66 16.87
C GLY A 56 -7.99 -12.18 17.05
N LEU A 57 -9.09 -12.88 17.28
CA LEU A 57 -9.09 -14.35 17.40
C LEU A 57 -8.49 -15.02 16.16
N LYS A 58 -7.92 -16.23 16.31
CA LYS A 58 -7.35 -16.96 15.16
C LYS A 58 -8.43 -17.20 14.10
N CYS A 59 -8.23 -16.67 12.89
CA CYS A 59 -9.03 -17.05 11.73
C CYS A 59 -8.68 -18.46 11.28
N HIS A 60 -9.66 -19.18 10.73
CA HIS A 60 -9.45 -20.52 10.19
C HIS A 60 -8.57 -20.56 8.91
N ASN A 61 -8.26 -19.41 8.30
CA ASN A 61 -7.46 -19.33 7.07
C ASN A 61 -6.22 -18.43 7.24
N HIS A 62 -5.01 -18.99 7.05
CA HIS A 62 -3.71 -18.34 7.29
C HIS A 62 -3.01 -17.80 6.02
N HIS A 63 -3.74 -17.15 5.12
CA HIS A 63 -3.15 -16.58 3.88
C HIS A 63 -2.18 -15.42 4.12
N ASP A 64 -2.30 -14.72 5.26
CA ASP A 64 -1.56 -13.47 5.54
C ASP A 64 -0.06 -13.65 5.81
N ARG A 65 0.40 -14.85 6.18
CA ARG A 65 1.78 -15.02 6.71
C ARG A 65 2.87 -14.75 5.67
N LYS A 66 2.62 -15.02 4.39
CA LYS A 66 3.58 -14.78 3.30
C LYS A 66 3.72 -13.28 3.06
N VAL A 67 2.60 -12.58 2.94
CA VAL A 67 2.53 -11.13 2.72
C VAL A 67 3.27 -10.35 3.80
N LEU A 68 3.11 -10.75 5.06
CA LEU A 68 3.74 -10.07 6.20
C LEU A 68 5.27 -10.19 6.25
N ARG A 69 5.84 -11.16 5.52
CA ARG A 69 7.29 -11.35 5.44
C ARG A 69 7.93 -10.56 4.31
N GLU A 70 7.13 -10.09 3.36
CA GLU A 70 7.61 -9.31 2.22
C GLU A 70 8.22 -7.97 2.67
N THR A 71 9.17 -7.49 1.87
CA THR A 71 9.76 -6.17 2.01
C THR A 71 9.52 -5.43 0.71
N ALA A 72 8.96 -4.23 0.80
CA ALA A 72 8.80 -3.36 -0.35
C ALA A 72 10.17 -2.85 -0.79
N LEU A 73 10.47 -3.01 -2.07
CA LEU A 73 11.65 -2.46 -2.70
C LEU A 73 11.21 -1.21 -3.47
N LEU A 74 11.89 -0.10 -3.20
CA LEU A 74 11.51 1.20 -3.73
C LEU A 74 12.57 1.82 -4.60
N LEU A 75 12.10 2.54 -5.62
CA LEU A 75 12.85 3.56 -6.33
C LEU A 75 12.07 4.88 -6.37
N PRO A 76 12.76 6.03 -6.48
CA PRO A 76 12.12 7.32 -6.71
C PRO A 76 11.23 7.27 -7.96
N ALA A 77 10.05 7.88 -7.89
CA ALA A 77 9.09 7.86 -9.00
C ALA A 77 9.61 8.53 -10.28
N ASP A 78 10.54 9.47 -10.18
CA ASP A 78 11.17 10.12 -11.34
C ASP A 78 11.91 9.12 -12.25
N LEU A 79 12.42 8.02 -11.68
CA LEU A 79 13.09 6.97 -12.45
C LEU A 79 12.12 6.13 -13.30
N SER A 80 10.81 6.25 -13.09
CA SER A 80 9.82 5.63 -13.97
C SER A 80 9.89 6.17 -15.39
N LYS A 81 10.11 7.49 -15.57
CA LYS A 81 10.17 8.12 -16.90
C LYS A 81 11.27 7.51 -17.77
N SER A 82 12.44 7.26 -17.17
CA SER A 82 13.58 6.62 -17.85
C SER A 82 13.26 5.20 -18.33
N ARG A 83 12.39 4.44 -17.62
CA ARG A 83 11.96 3.11 -18.08
C ARG A 83 11.10 3.14 -19.33
N HIS A 84 10.38 4.24 -19.55
CA HIS A 84 9.43 4.37 -20.65
C HIS A 84 9.94 5.25 -21.81
N GLU A 85 11.17 5.76 -21.73
CA GLU A 85 11.76 6.60 -22.78
C GLU A 85 11.90 5.85 -24.11
N ASN A 86 12.06 4.53 -24.06
CA ASN A 86 12.21 3.65 -25.23
C ASN A 86 10.92 2.90 -25.63
N ASP A 87 9.77 3.20 -25.00
CA ASP A 87 8.49 2.50 -25.24
C ASP A 87 7.92 2.77 -26.65
N THR A 88 8.42 3.81 -27.34
CA THR A 88 8.01 4.18 -28.71
C THR A 88 8.46 3.16 -29.75
N SER A 89 9.59 2.47 -29.53
CA SER A 89 10.14 1.39 -30.36
C SER A 89 9.91 -0.02 -29.78
N ASP A 90 9.16 -0.14 -28.69
CA ASP A 90 9.01 -1.41 -27.98
C ASP A 90 8.18 -2.41 -28.82
N ILE A 91 8.75 -3.58 -29.09
CA ILE A 91 8.06 -4.73 -29.71
C ILE A 91 6.77 -5.10 -28.94
N ARG A 92 6.69 -4.77 -27.65
CA ARG A 92 5.48 -4.93 -26.84
C ARG A 92 4.33 -4.09 -27.36
N ARG A 93 4.54 -3.03 -28.14
CA ARG A 93 3.46 -2.30 -28.81
C ARG A 93 2.66 -3.22 -29.75
N ASN A 94 3.36 -4.08 -30.50
CA ASN A 94 2.71 -5.09 -31.36
C ASN A 94 2.01 -6.18 -30.54
N LEU A 95 2.61 -6.59 -29.41
CA LEU A 95 1.96 -7.52 -28.48
C LEU A 95 0.73 -6.89 -27.80
N ARG A 96 0.75 -5.60 -27.44
CA ARG A 96 -0.39 -4.83 -26.89
C ARG A 96 -1.53 -4.74 -27.89
N LEU A 97 -1.23 -4.65 -29.19
CA LEU A 97 -2.24 -4.67 -30.25
C LEU A 97 -2.89 -6.06 -30.41
N ARG A 98 -2.10 -7.14 -30.40
CA ARG A 98 -2.63 -8.52 -30.48
C ARG A 98 -3.35 -8.97 -29.22
N TYR A 99 -2.85 -8.59 -28.05
CA TYR A 99 -3.31 -9.05 -26.75
C TYR A 99 -3.73 -7.88 -25.85
N LYS A 100 -4.62 -7.03 -26.38
CA LYS A 100 -5.09 -5.81 -25.71
C LYS A 100 -5.63 -6.04 -24.29
N ASN A 101 -6.26 -7.19 -24.07
CA ASN A 101 -6.89 -7.53 -22.79
C ASN A 101 -5.95 -8.28 -21.84
N ALA A 102 -4.72 -8.63 -22.25
CA ALA A 102 -3.78 -9.30 -21.38
C ALA A 102 -3.29 -8.35 -20.28
N PHE A 103 -3.23 -8.83 -19.04
CA PHE A 103 -2.82 -8.00 -17.90
C PHE A 103 -1.43 -7.37 -18.08
N LYS A 104 -0.49 -8.11 -18.72
CA LYS A 104 0.88 -7.68 -19.05
C LYS A 104 0.92 -6.44 -19.95
N HIS A 105 -0.21 -6.07 -20.54
CA HIS A 105 -0.35 -5.04 -21.55
C HIS A 105 -1.38 -3.97 -21.19
N ASN A 106 -2.11 -4.16 -20.08
CA ASN A 106 -3.16 -3.24 -19.65
C ASN A 106 -2.68 -2.35 -18.51
N ARG A 107 -2.17 -1.16 -18.85
CA ARG A 107 -1.79 -0.11 -17.88
C ARG A 107 -2.93 0.32 -16.95
N GLY A 108 -4.18 -0.03 -17.25
CA GLY A 108 -5.31 0.13 -16.33
C GLY A 108 -5.20 -0.69 -15.04
N ASN A 109 -4.28 -1.64 -14.97
CA ASN A 109 -3.95 -2.41 -13.78
C ASN A 109 -2.95 -1.71 -12.85
N GLU A 110 -2.35 -0.60 -13.27
CA GLU A 110 -1.49 0.19 -12.40
C GLU A 110 -2.32 0.91 -11.34
N TYR A 111 -1.79 0.97 -10.12
CA TYR A 111 -2.49 1.61 -9.02
C TYR A 111 -1.53 2.19 -7.99
N CYS A 112 -2.06 3.08 -7.17
CA CYS A 112 -1.33 3.78 -6.14
C CYS A 112 -1.81 3.32 -4.76
N ILE A 113 -0.86 3.16 -3.85
CA ILE A 113 -1.10 2.80 -2.46
C ILE A 113 -0.52 3.90 -1.58
N GLU A 114 -1.30 4.31 -0.59
CA GLU A 114 -0.87 5.26 0.40
C GLU A 114 -0.42 4.55 1.68
N PHE A 115 0.73 4.97 2.20
CA PHE A 115 1.34 4.45 3.40
C PHE A 115 1.63 5.55 4.40
N GLU A 116 1.48 5.23 5.68
CA GLU A 116 1.95 6.04 6.80
C GLU A 116 3.28 5.45 7.29
N VAL A 117 4.34 6.25 7.27
CA VAL A 117 5.66 5.81 7.69
C VAL A 117 5.70 5.72 9.21
N ILE A 118 5.91 4.52 9.72
CA ILE A 118 5.95 4.27 11.17
C ILE A 118 7.35 4.43 11.73
N LYS A 119 8.36 4.10 10.94
CA LYS A 119 9.75 4.25 11.33
C LYS A 119 10.63 4.24 10.09
N ALA A 120 11.60 5.13 10.06
CA ALA A 120 12.68 5.10 9.07
C ALA A 120 14.04 5.26 9.73
N THR A 121 15.07 4.72 9.09
CA THR A 121 16.46 4.96 9.48
C THR A 121 16.87 6.40 9.19
N LYS A 122 17.78 6.96 9.99
CA LYS A 122 18.34 8.31 9.78
C LYS A 122 18.97 8.52 8.39
N ALA A 123 19.38 7.44 7.72
CA ALA A 123 19.92 7.49 6.36
C ALA A 123 18.92 8.09 5.35
N CYS A 124 17.61 7.88 5.53
CA CYS A 124 16.58 8.45 4.65
C CYS A 124 16.56 9.98 4.67
N HIS A 125 16.97 10.62 5.77
CA HIS A 125 16.99 12.08 5.89
C HIS A 125 18.25 12.74 5.33
N ARG A 126 19.27 11.94 4.98
CA ARG A 126 20.52 12.48 4.42
C ARG A 126 20.38 12.87 2.96
N ASP A 127 19.38 12.33 2.27
CA ASP A 127 19.11 12.56 0.86
C ASP A 127 17.69 13.12 0.71
N LYS A 128 17.58 14.26 0.02
CA LYS A 128 16.31 14.96 -0.18
C LYS A 128 15.27 14.09 -0.88
N THR A 129 15.71 13.18 -1.74
CA THR A 129 14.85 12.24 -2.47
C THR A 129 14.05 11.33 -1.55
N TYR A 130 14.61 10.99 -0.38
CA TYR A 130 13.99 10.10 0.61
C TYR A 130 13.47 10.83 1.85
N SER A 131 13.48 12.16 1.83
CA SER A 131 13.02 12.98 2.96
C SER A 131 11.55 12.75 3.31
N ALA A 132 10.71 12.41 2.33
CA ALA A 132 9.30 12.03 2.49
C ALA A 132 9.08 10.69 3.22
N LEU A 133 10.16 9.96 3.56
CA LEU A 133 10.10 8.76 4.39
C LEU A 133 10.34 9.09 5.87
N ALA A 134 9.98 10.28 6.32
CA ALA A 134 10.06 10.62 7.74
C ALA A 134 8.97 9.92 8.55
N GLU A 135 9.24 9.65 9.83
CA GLU A 135 8.24 9.07 10.72
C GLU A 135 7.02 10.00 10.86
N GLY A 136 5.83 9.45 10.62
CA GLY A 136 4.56 10.16 10.59
C GLY A 136 4.13 10.68 9.21
N ASP A 137 5.04 10.71 8.23
CA ASP A 137 4.70 11.17 6.89
C ASP A 137 3.84 10.15 6.13
N ARG A 138 3.00 10.69 5.24
CA ARG A 138 2.21 9.89 4.30
C ARG A 138 2.89 9.91 2.94
N VAL A 139 3.07 8.73 2.37
CA VAL A 139 3.75 8.52 1.10
C VAL A 139 2.89 7.68 0.17
N VAL A 140 2.86 8.07 -1.10
CA VAL A 140 2.18 7.35 -2.17
C VAL A 140 3.21 6.59 -2.99
N VAL A 141 2.98 5.29 -3.12
CA VAL A 141 3.83 4.39 -3.90
C VAL A 141 3.00 3.82 -5.05
N ARG A 142 3.51 3.95 -6.27
CA ARG A 142 2.88 3.41 -7.48
C ARG A 142 3.35 1.98 -7.74
N CYS A 143 2.38 1.11 -8.01
CA CYS A 143 2.60 -0.24 -8.52
C CYS A 143 2.46 -0.24 -10.04
N GLU A 144 3.59 -0.31 -10.74
CA GLU A 144 3.66 -0.33 -12.21
C GLU A 144 3.51 -1.77 -12.74
N LEU A 145 3.23 -1.90 -14.04
CA LEU A 145 3.03 -3.21 -14.68
C LEU A 145 4.19 -4.17 -14.46
N GLU A 146 5.41 -3.66 -14.46
CA GLU A 146 6.66 -4.41 -14.31
C GLU A 146 6.83 -4.98 -12.90
N ALA A 147 6.24 -4.35 -11.89
CA ALA A 147 6.31 -4.77 -10.49
C ALA A 147 5.09 -5.63 -10.08
N LEU A 148 4.08 -5.77 -10.95
CA LEU A 148 2.92 -6.62 -10.68
C LEU A 148 3.27 -8.10 -10.71
N HIS A 149 2.87 -8.77 -9.64
CA HIS A 149 3.01 -10.22 -9.49
C HIS A 149 1.64 -10.85 -9.29
N GLU A 150 1.51 -12.05 -9.84
CA GLU A 150 0.33 -12.90 -9.67
C GLU A 150 0.25 -13.42 -8.22
N ASP A 151 -0.80 -13.05 -7.49
CA ASP A 151 -1.07 -13.63 -6.17
C ASP A 151 -2.01 -14.84 -6.31
N LYS A 152 -1.42 -16.02 -6.45
CA LYS A 152 -2.14 -17.31 -6.52
C LYS A 152 -2.85 -17.68 -5.21
N THR A 153 -2.68 -16.90 -4.14
CA THR A 153 -3.25 -17.19 -2.82
C THR A 153 -4.53 -16.41 -2.50
N MET A 154 -4.87 -15.39 -3.30
CA MET A 154 -6.15 -14.69 -3.18
C MET A 154 -7.16 -15.30 -4.15
N VAL A 155 -7.94 -16.26 -3.64
CA VAL A 155 -9.14 -16.75 -4.31
C VAL A 155 -10.28 -15.81 -3.94
N ASP A 156 -10.94 -15.21 -4.92
CA ASP A 156 -12.08 -14.34 -4.66
C ASP A 156 -13.22 -15.14 -4.00
N THR A 157 -13.49 -14.87 -2.72
CA THR A 157 -14.81 -15.11 -2.12
C THR A 157 -15.76 -14.04 -2.66
N VAL A 158 -16.24 -14.21 -3.88
CA VAL A 158 -17.53 -13.65 -4.27
C VAL A 158 -18.57 -14.67 -3.83
N ALA A 159 -19.26 -14.36 -2.73
CA ALA A 159 -20.49 -15.02 -2.38
C ALA A 159 -21.51 -14.74 -3.49
N GLU A 160 -21.81 -15.73 -4.32
CA GLU A 160 -23.07 -15.73 -5.06
C GLU A 160 -24.10 -16.45 -4.19
N ILE A 161 -24.95 -15.65 -3.53
CA ILE A 161 -26.27 -16.11 -3.12
C ILE A 161 -27.08 -16.19 -4.41
N SER A 162 -27.46 -17.40 -4.82
CA SER A 162 -28.67 -17.65 -5.62
C SER A 162 -29.11 -19.08 -5.38
N ASN A 163 -30.39 -19.20 -5.03
CA ASN A 163 -31.08 -20.37 -4.50
C ASN A 163 -31.22 -21.55 -5.46
N ASN A 164 -31.30 -22.74 -4.85
CA ASN A 164 -32.18 -23.89 -5.11
C ASN A 164 -32.38 -24.51 -6.52
N SER A 165 -32.09 -25.82 -6.53
CA SER A 165 -32.94 -26.95 -6.95
C SER A 165 -33.11 -27.33 -8.44
N ILE A 166 -32.64 -28.57 -8.72
CA ILE A 166 -33.30 -29.70 -9.42
C ILE A 166 -33.19 -29.80 -10.96
N GLN A 167 -32.41 -30.83 -11.35
CA GLN A 167 -32.58 -31.88 -12.38
C GLN A 167 -32.56 -31.62 -13.91
N ASP A 168 -31.64 -32.39 -14.51
CA ASP A 168 -31.71 -33.25 -15.70
C ASP A 168 -31.41 -32.72 -17.13
N ASP A 169 -30.58 -33.56 -17.79
CA ASP A 169 -30.39 -33.84 -19.22
C ASP A 169 -29.35 -33.06 -20.09
N GLU A 170 -28.21 -33.75 -20.27
CA GLU A 170 -27.38 -34.01 -21.47
C GLU A 170 -26.89 -32.89 -22.41
N ALA A 171 -25.56 -32.72 -22.35
CA ALA A 171 -24.59 -32.66 -23.46
C ALA A 171 -24.56 -31.46 -24.43
N ASP A 172 -23.71 -30.47 -24.11
CA ASP A 172 -22.75 -29.89 -25.08
C ASP A 172 -21.53 -29.37 -24.29
N GLU A 173 -20.38 -30.05 -24.43
CA GLU A 173 -19.10 -29.70 -23.81
C GLU A 173 -18.56 -28.38 -24.38
N ARG A 174 -19.02 -27.25 -23.86
CA ARG A 174 -18.34 -25.96 -24.02
C ARG A 174 -17.74 -25.53 -22.70
N GLN A 175 -16.42 -25.60 -22.68
CA GLN A 175 -15.50 -25.14 -21.65
C GLN A 175 -15.91 -23.78 -21.06
N GLN A 176 -16.70 -23.79 -20.00
CA GLN A 176 -16.78 -22.66 -19.06
C GLN A 176 -15.58 -22.76 -18.11
N GLN A 177 -14.39 -22.43 -18.63
CA GLN A 177 -13.32 -21.96 -17.76
C GLN A 177 -13.70 -20.56 -17.31
N GLN A 178 -14.48 -20.49 -16.24
CA GLN A 178 -14.65 -19.28 -15.46
C GLN A 178 -13.26 -18.91 -14.93
N GLU A 179 -12.58 -18.01 -15.65
CA GLU A 179 -11.24 -17.54 -15.34
C GLU A 179 -11.21 -17.08 -13.89
N ARG A 180 -10.61 -17.91 -13.01
CA ARG A 180 -10.16 -17.48 -11.69
C ARG A 180 -9.09 -16.43 -11.92
N LYS A 181 -9.50 -15.16 -12.11
CA LYS A 181 -8.57 -14.06 -12.37
C LYS A 181 -7.63 -13.98 -11.17
N PRO A 182 -6.33 -14.20 -11.36
CA PRO A 182 -5.41 -14.02 -10.26
C PRO A 182 -5.39 -12.54 -9.88
N LYS A 183 -5.46 -12.27 -8.58
CA LYS A 183 -5.32 -10.91 -8.08
C LYS A 183 -3.86 -10.49 -8.22
N PHE A 184 -3.59 -9.48 -9.04
CA PHE A 184 -2.24 -8.96 -9.22
C PHE A 184 -1.90 -7.94 -8.15
N ARG A 185 -0.68 -8.00 -7.64
CA ARG A 185 -0.19 -7.07 -6.62
C ARG A 185 1.31 -6.79 -6.70
N CYS A 186 1.74 -5.69 -6.13
CA CYS A 186 3.16 -5.46 -5.90
C CYS A 186 3.65 -6.19 -4.65
N ARG A 187 4.89 -6.69 -4.69
CA ARG A 187 5.52 -7.32 -3.52
C ARG A 187 5.79 -6.25 -2.46
N GLY A 188 5.45 -6.57 -1.21
CA GLY A 188 5.60 -5.60 -0.12
C GLY A 188 4.56 -4.49 -0.12
N GLU A 189 3.47 -4.61 -0.88
CA GLU A 189 2.32 -3.70 -0.75
C GLU A 189 1.65 -3.75 0.64
N GLY A 190 1.89 -4.84 1.37
CA GLY A 190 1.43 -5.02 2.74
C GLY A 190 -0.08 -5.25 2.88
N LEU A 191 -0.48 -5.51 4.12
CA LEU A 191 -1.87 -5.57 4.53
C LEU A 191 -2.23 -4.32 5.33
N THR A 192 -3.49 -3.92 5.26
CA THR A 192 -4.03 -2.86 6.12
C THR A 192 -3.80 -3.22 7.59
N GLY A 193 -3.34 -2.24 8.38
CA GLY A 193 -3.08 -2.43 9.80
C GLY A 193 -1.82 -3.22 10.15
N ARG A 194 -1.01 -3.64 9.17
CA ARG A 194 0.24 -4.35 9.43
C ARG A 194 1.43 -3.52 9.01
N SER A 195 2.47 -3.55 9.84
CA SER A 195 3.73 -2.94 9.47
C SER A 195 4.37 -3.76 8.36
N THR A 196 4.61 -3.15 7.21
CA THR A 196 5.39 -3.74 6.14
C THR A 196 6.76 -3.08 6.11
N ARG A 197 7.81 -3.89 5.92
CA ARG A 197 9.17 -3.37 5.78
C ARG A 197 9.34 -2.75 4.41
N PHE A 198 10.13 -1.70 4.32
CA PHE A 198 10.58 -1.14 3.06
C PHE A 198 12.09 -0.94 3.05
N SER A 199 12.67 -0.92 1.85
CA SER A 199 14.05 -0.54 1.59
C SER A 199 14.13 0.19 0.26
N SER A 200 14.89 1.29 0.22
CA SER A 200 15.27 1.89 -1.06
C SER A 200 16.34 1.03 -1.73
N LEU A 201 16.22 0.84 -3.05
CA LEU A 201 17.24 0.15 -3.84
C LEU A 201 18.43 1.05 -4.17
N ALA A 202 18.19 2.34 -4.46
CA ALA A 202 19.25 3.29 -4.76
C ALA A 202 19.97 3.79 -3.49
N LEU A 203 19.37 3.64 -2.31
CA LEU A 203 20.01 3.89 -1.02
C LEU A 203 19.64 2.80 0.00
N PRO A 204 20.31 1.62 -0.01
CA PRO A 204 19.95 0.46 0.85
C PRO A 204 20.03 0.72 2.36
N SER A 205 20.77 1.75 2.77
CA SER A 205 20.81 2.20 4.16
C SER A 205 19.51 2.90 4.58
N CYS A 206 18.74 3.46 3.64
CA CYS A 206 17.40 3.98 3.86
C CYS A 206 16.36 2.85 3.83
N ARG A 207 15.94 2.45 5.03
CA ARG A 207 14.97 1.38 5.26
C ARG A 207 14.07 1.71 6.44
N GLY A 208 12.95 1.01 6.53
CA GLY A 208 11.99 1.30 7.57
C GLY A 208 10.80 0.36 7.61
N LYS A 209 9.76 0.83 8.29
CA LYS A 209 8.46 0.19 8.36
C LYS A 209 7.39 1.24 8.13
N TRP A 210 6.36 0.87 7.38
CA TRP A 210 5.17 1.68 7.18
C TRP A 210 3.92 0.85 7.38
N MET A 211 2.76 1.50 7.43
CA MET A 211 1.46 0.84 7.41
C MET A 211 0.64 1.34 6.22
N ARG A 212 -0.04 0.41 5.55
CA ARG A 212 -0.95 0.74 4.45
C ARG A 212 -2.18 1.47 5.00
N VAL A 213 -2.44 2.66 4.47
CA VAL A 213 -3.59 3.51 4.85
C VAL A 213 -4.79 3.26 3.95
N THR A 214 -4.59 2.86 2.69
CA THR A 214 -5.67 2.57 1.74
C THR A 214 -6.46 1.34 2.16
N THR A 215 -7.71 1.51 2.59
CA THR A 215 -8.49 0.46 3.26
C THR A 215 -9.28 -0.48 2.35
N LYS A 216 -9.69 -0.14 1.12
CA LYS A 216 -10.44 -1.08 0.24
C LYS A 216 -10.22 -0.88 -1.27
N GLN A 217 -10.47 0.30 -1.83
CA GLN A 217 -10.37 0.52 -3.28
C GLN A 217 -9.00 1.11 -3.66
N LEU A 218 -8.25 0.38 -4.49
CA LEU A 218 -7.00 0.87 -5.07
C LEU A 218 -7.32 2.02 -6.03
N LYS A 219 -6.69 3.18 -5.82
CA LYS A 219 -6.88 4.34 -6.69
C LYS A 219 -5.99 4.19 -7.92
N LYS A 220 -6.52 4.54 -9.10
CA LYS A 220 -5.68 4.73 -10.29
C LYS A 220 -4.72 5.88 -10.02
N CYS A 221 -3.45 5.71 -10.39
CA CYS A 221 -2.46 6.75 -10.22
C CYS A 221 -2.73 7.93 -11.15
N SER A 222 -3.01 9.10 -10.59
CA SER A 222 -2.76 10.34 -11.33
C SER A 222 -1.24 10.50 -11.45
N THR A 223 -0.74 10.92 -12.62
CA THR A 223 0.68 10.87 -13.01
C THR A 223 1.65 11.67 -12.13
N ILE A 224 1.15 12.48 -11.19
CA ILE A 224 1.93 13.45 -10.39
C ILE A 224 1.95 13.09 -8.89
N GLU A 225 1.18 12.08 -8.44
CA GLU A 225 0.96 11.89 -7.00
C GLU A 225 1.95 10.95 -6.31
N ALA A 226 2.63 10.07 -7.05
CA ALA A 226 3.52 9.06 -6.46
C ALA A 226 4.94 9.59 -6.24
N GLN A 227 5.47 9.42 -5.03
CA GLN A 227 6.86 9.76 -4.70
C GLN A 227 7.81 8.60 -4.99
N PHE A 228 7.31 7.36 -4.93
CA PHE A 228 8.08 6.15 -5.19
C PHE A 228 7.32 5.17 -6.08
N ILE A 229 8.07 4.24 -6.67
CA ILE A 229 7.55 3.09 -7.41
C ILE A 229 8.02 1.80 -6.73
N PHE A 230 7.16 0.78 -6.77
CA PHE A 230 7.57 -0.60 -6.44
C PHE A 230 8.48 -1.16 -7.52
N VAL A 231 9.33 -2.12 -7.12
CA VAL A 231 10.20 -2.88 -8.01
C VAL A 231 10.02 -4.37 -7.78
#